data_AF-A0A1H7WUS9-F1
#
_entry.id   AF-A0A1H7WUS9-F1
#
_cell.length_a   1.000
_cell.length_b   1.000
_cell.length_c   1.000
_cell.angle_alpha   90.00
_cell.angle_beta   90.00
_cell.angle_gamma   90.00
#
_symmetry.space_group_name_H-M   'P 1'
#
loop_
_entity.id
_entity.type
_entity.pdbx_description
1 polymer ?
#
loop_
_entity_poly.entity_id
_entity_poly.type
_entity_poly.pdbx_seq_one_letter_code
_entity_poly.pdbx_strand_id
1 'polypeptide(L)' 'PGILRGTEEWDNTYKIRTVVERDINHMKENLCLAGRRTQNEKTLHADLILAGITQLITVVLADKIKHHEYIRSVKPLIA' A
#
# COMPACT_ATOMS: atom_id res chain seq x y z
N PRO A 1 -6.33 22.27 10.33
CA PRO A 1 -5.57 23.15 9.42
C PRO A 1 -5.52 22.55 8.01
N GLY A 2 -6.19 23.15 7.04
CA GLY A 2 -6.22 22.64 5.67
C GLY A 2 -7.18 23.43 4.78
N ILE A 3 -6.93 23.33 3.47
CA ILE A 3 -7.70 23.92 2.36
C ILE A 3 -9.21 23.70 2.56
N LEU A 4 -10.03 24.68 2.16
CA LEU A 4 -11.48 24.66 2.33
C LEU A 4 -12.12 23.48 1.57
N ARG A 5 -13.03 22.74 2.22
CA ARG A 5 -13.73 21.62 1.58
C ARG A 5 -14.56 22.09 0.39
N GLY A 6 -14.57 21.30 -0.68
CA GLY A 6 -15.31 21.62 -1.91
C GLY A 6 -14.57 22.57 -2.86
N THR A 7 -13.34 22.97 -2.56
CA THR A 7 -12.45 23.54 -3.58
C THR A 7 -11.81 22.42 -4.40
N GLU A 8 -11.47 22.72 -5.65
CA GLU A 8 -10.75 21.78 -6.52
C GLU A 8 -9.43 21.32 -5.91
N GLU A 9 -8.72 22.23 -5.23
CA GLU A 9 -7.48 21.91 -4.53
C GLU A 9 -7.71 20.91 -3.38
N TRP A 10 -8.83 21.05 -2.64
CA TRP A 10 -9.22 20.09 -1.62
C TRP A 10 -9.54 18.73 -2.22
N ASP A 11 -10.36 18.68 -3.28
CA ASP A 11 -10.75 17.43 -3.95
C ASP A 11 -9.54 16.67 -4.50
N ASN A 12 -8.62 17.37 -5.17
CA ASN A 12 -7.39 16.80 -5.69
C ASN A 12 -6.50 16.24 -4.57
N THR A 13 -6.29 17.02 -3.51
CA THR A 13 -5.48 16.62 -2.36
C THR A 13 -6.09 15.42 -1.64
N TYR A 14 -7.40 15.45 -1.38
CA TYR A 14 -8.09 14.41 -0.63
C TYR A 14 -8.19 13.10 -1.41
N LYS A 15 -8.30 13.17 -2.75
CA LYS A 15 -8.22 12.00 -3.64
C LYS A 15 -6.86 11.29 -3.49
N ILE A 16 -5.76 12.03 -3.57
CA ILE A 16 -4.41 11.46 -3.41
C ILE A 16 -4.26 10.88 -2.01
N ARG A 17 -4.66 11.63 -0.99
CA ARG A 17 -4.59 11.19 0.41
C ARG A 17 -5.35 9.88 0.64
N THR A 18 -6.55 9.74 0.08
CA THR A 18 -7.36 8.53 0.19
C THR A 18 -6.65 7.32 -0.43
N VAL A 19 -5.99 7.51 -1.57
CA VAL A 19 -5.19 6.45 -2.21
C VAL A 19 -4.00 6.08 -1.35
N VAL A 20 -3.24 7.06 -0.84
CA VAL A 20 -2.08 6.85 0.03
C VAL A 20 -2.47 6.10 1.31
N GLU A 21 -3.53 6.52 1.99
CA GLU A 21 -4.01 5.86 3.21
C GLU A 21 -4.44 4.42 2.95
N ARG A 22 -5.10 4.16 1.81
CA ARG A 22 -5.49 2.80 1.39
C ARG A 22 -4.27 1.93 1.11
N ASP A 23 -3.28 2.44 0.40
CA ASP A 23 -2.05 1.70 0.08
C ASP A 23 -1.23 1.40 1.35
N ILE A 24 -1.15 2.34 2.29
CA ILE A 24 -0.54 2.12 3.62
C ILE A 24 -1.28 1.01 4.37
N ASN A 25 -2.62 1.01 4.35
CA ASN A 25 -3.41 -0.03 5.00
C ASN A 25 -3.14 -1.42 4.39
N HIS A 26 -3.09 -1.53 3.05
CA HIS A 26 -2.73 -2.77 2.40
C HIS A 26 -1.32 -3.23 2.75
N MET A 27 -0.34 -2.33 2.76
CA MET A 27 1.04 -2.65 3.14
C MET A 27 1.11 -3.17 4.59
N LYS A 28 0.33 -2.59 5.50
CA LYS A 28 0.27 -3.01 6.91
C LYS A 28 -0.36 -4.38 7.10
N GLU A 29 -1.52 -4.60 6.49
CA GLU A 29 -2.34 -5.80 6.69
C GLU A 29 -1.90 -6.99 5.83
N ASN A 30 -1.57 -6.75 4.55
CA ASN A 30 -1.24 -7.83 3.61
C ASN A 30 0.21 -8.28 3.71
N LEU A 31 1.13 -7.40 4.12
CA LEU A 31 2.56 -7.71 4.24
C LEU A 31 2.98 -7.83 5.71
N CYS A 32 2.01 -8.08 6.60
CA CYS A 32 2.20 -8.44 8.01
C CYS A 32 3.01 -7.43 8.85
N LEU A 33 3.16 -6.18 8.40
CA LEU A 33 3.88 -5.13 9.15
C LEU A 33 3.13 -4.67 10.40
N ALA A 34 1.79 -4.81 10.44
CA ALA A 34 1.00 -4.46 11.62
C ALA A 34 1.07 -5.51 12.76
N GLY A 35 1.20 -6.80 12.42
CA GLY A 35 1.13 -7.93 13.37
C GLY A 35 2.48 -8.49 13.82
N ARG A 36 3.57 -7.77 13.54
CA ARG A 36 4.95 -8.23 13.80
C ARG A 36 5.27 -8.35 15.30
N ARG A 37 5.93 -9.46 15.67
CA ARG A 37 6.40 -9.73 17.04
C ARG A 37 7.81 -9.21 17.31
N THR A 38 8.59 -8.96 16.26
CA THR A 38 9.99 -8.51 16.36
C THR A 38 10.06 -7.01 16.57
N GLN A 39 10.75 -6.56 17.62
CA GLN A 39 10.94 -5.13 17.94
C GLN A 39 12.35 -4.60 17.59
N ASN A 40 13.23 -5.45 17.05
CA ASN A 40 14.56 -5.03 16.60
C ASN A 40 14.47 -4.04 15.42
N GLU A 41 15.11 -2.88 15.56
CA GLU A 41 15.15 -1.82 14.54
C GLU A 41 15.69 -2.31 13.20
N LYS A 42 16.81 -3.06 13.20
CA LYS A 42 17.44 -3.53 11.96
C LYS A 42 16.55 -4.49 11.20
N THR A 43 15.90 -5.40 11.92
CA THR A 43 14.95 -6.34 11.33
C THR A 43 13.71 -5.61 10.83
N LEU A 44 13.20 -4.63 11.58
CA LEU A 44 12.08 -3.80 11.13
C LEU A 44 12.37 -3.08 9.82
N HIS A 45 13.56 -2.48 9.72
CA HIS A 45 13.96 -1.77 8.52
C HIS A 45 14.03 -2.70 7.31
N ALA A 46 14.62 -3.90 7.49
CA ALA A 46 14.65 -4.92 6.45
C ALA A 46 13.24 -5.39 6.05
N ASP A 47 12.36 -5.65 7.03
CA ASP A 47 10.97 -6.07 6.79
C ASP A 47 10.19 -5.00 6.01
N LEU A 48 10.39 -3.72 6.35
CA LEU A 48 9.75 -2.61 5.66
C LEU A 48 10.21 -2.50 4.20
N ILE A 49 11.52 -2.64 3.95
CA ILE A 49 12.07 -2.64 2.59
C ILE A 49 11.52 -3.83 1.80
N LEU A 50 11.52 -5.03 2.40
CA LEU A 50 11.03 -6.24 1.75
C LEU A 50 9.54 -6.12 1.41
N ALA A 51 8.74 -5.56 2.31
CA ALA A 51 7.34 -5.26 2.05
C ALA A 51 7.18 -4.28 0.86
N GLY A 52 7.98 -3.21 0.83
CA GLY A 52 7.99 -2.27 -0.30
C GLY A 52 8.31 -2.94 -1.65
N ILE A 53 9.36 -3.77 -1.69
CA ILE A 53 9.74 -4.54 -2.90
C ILE A 53 8.62 -5.49 -3.31
N THR A 54 8.02 -6.21 -2.36
CA THR A 54 6.93 -7.16 -2.61
C THR A 54 5.69 -6.45 -3.18
N GLN A 55 5.39 -5.24 -2.68
CA GLN A 55 4.31 -4.42 -3.21
C GLN A 55 4.58 -4.00 -4.66
N LEU A 56 5.81 -3.58 -4.99
CA LEU A 56 6.17 -3.23 -6.37
C LEU A 56 6.08 -4.44 -7.32
N ILE A 57 6.56 -5.61 -6.88
CA ILE A 57 6.42 -6.86 -7.66
C ILE A 57 4.94 -7.18 -7.90
N THR A 58 4.07 -6.97 -6.90
CA THR A 58 2.61 -7.15 -7.04
C THR A 58 2.04 -6.25 -8.14
N VAL A 59 2.45 -4.97 -8.20
CA VAL A 59 2.00 -4.05 -9.26
C VAL A 59 2.46 -4.53 -10.64
N VAL A 60 3.73 -4.91 -10.78
CA VAL A 60 4.28 -5.41 -12.04
C VAL A 60 3.56 -6.69 -12.47
N LEU A 61 3.31 -7.61 -11.54
CA LEU A 61 2.59 -8.85 -11.83
C LEU A 61 1.16 -8.58 -12.30
N ALA A 62 0.41 -7.74 -11.59
CA ALA A 62 -0.97 -7.36 -11.93
C ALA A 62 -1.06 -6.76 -13.34
N ASP A 63 -0.10 -5.90 -13.71
CA ASP A 63 -0.01 -5.34 -15.05
C ASP A 63 0.27 -6.41 -16.11
N LYS A 64 1.20 -7.34 -15.84
CA LYS A 64 1.56 -8.43 -16.78
C LYS A 64 0.42 -9.40 -17.04
N ILE A 65 -0.40 -9.70 -16.05
CA ILE A 65 -1.59 -10.55 -16.21
C ILE A 65 -2.81 -9.77 -16.72
N LYS A 66 -2.68 -8.46 -16.98
CA LYS A 66 -3.77 -7.54 -17.40
C LYS A 66 -4.95 -7.50 -16.43
N HIS A 67 -4.70 -7.76 -15.15
CA HIS A 67 -5.69 -7.67 -14.07
C HIS A 67 -5.29 -6.56 -13.11
N HIS A 68 -5.55 -5.31 -13.51
CA HIS A 68 -5.22 -4.12 -12.73
C HIS A 68 -6.00 -4.03 -11.41
N GLU A 69 -7.07 -4.80 -11.24
CA GLU A 69 -7.78 -4.97 -9.98
C GLU A 69 -6.87 -5.53 -8.86
N TYR A 70 -5.82 -6.27 -9.20
CA TYR A 70 -4.90 -6.91 -8.24
C TYR A 70 -3.66 -6.09 -7.90
N ILE A 71 -3.56 -4.82 -8.35
CA ILE A 71 -2.43 -3.91 -8.07
C ILE A 71 -2.11 -3.79 -6.56
N ARG A 72 -3.10 -4.02 -5.68
CA ARG A 72 -2.96 -3.86 -4.21
C ARG A 72 -2.86 -5.18 -3.45
N SER A 73 -3.19 -6.31 -4.07
CA SER A 73 -3.13 -7.62 -3.42
C SER A 73 -3.21 -8.76 -4.43
N VAL A 74 -2.25 -9.69 -4.33
CA VAL A 74 -2.22 -10.96 -5.08
C VAL A 74 -2.97 -12.07 -4.33
N LYS A 75 -3.44 -11.84 -3.09
CA LYS A 75 -4.17 -12.87 -2.32
C LYS A 75 -5.31 -13.55 -3.10
N PRO A 76 -6.13 -12.83 -3.91
CA PRO A 76 -7.17 -13.46 -4.72
C PRO A 76 -6.67 -14.45 -5.78
N LEU A 77 -5.39 -14.40 -6.16
CA LEU A 77 -4.78 -15.26 -7.18
C LEU A 77 -4.24 -16.59 -6.63
N ILE A 78 -4.18 -16.74 -5.30
CA ILE A 78 -3.62 -17.92 -4.61
C ILE A 78 -4.75 -18.77 -3.97
N ALA A 79 -6.01 -18.40 -4.18
CA ALA A 79 -7.19 -19.10 -3.66
C ALA A 79 -7.54 -20.36 -4.48
#